data_AF-A0A6J3HZU7-F1
#
_entry.id   AF-A0A6J3HZU7-F1
#
_cell.length_a   1.000
_cell.length_b   1.000
_cell.length_c   1.000
_cell.angle_alpha   90.00
_cell.angle_beta   90.00
_cell.angle_gamma   90.00
#
_symmetry.space_group_name_H-M   'P 1'
#
loop_
_entity.id
_entity.type
_entity.pdbx_description
1 polymer ?
#
loop_
_entity_poly.entity_id
_entity_poly.type
_entity_poly.pdbx_seq_one_letter_code
_entity_poly.pdbx_strand_id
1 'polypeptide(L)'
;MHAEYFMNNVKMNDYVKDSEECKPVIINALKAMYDLNMNGPSNSDFTNPLTRPRLPYAILFAIGGWSGGSPTNAIEAYDARADRWVNVTCEEESPRAYHGAAYLKGYVYIIGGFDSVDYFNSVKRFDPVKKTWHQVAPMHSRRCYVSVTVLSNFIYAMGGFDGYVRLNTAERYEPETNQWTLIAPMHEQRSDASATTLYGKVYICGGFNGNECLFTAEVYNTESNQWTVIAPMRSRRSGIGVIAYGEHVYAVGGFDGANRLRSAEAYSPVANTWRTIPTMFNPRSNFGIEVVDDLLFVVGGFNGFTTTFNVECYDEKTDEWYDAHDMSIYRSALSCCVVPGLANVGEYAARRDNFPGLALRDEVKYSASTSTLPV
;
A
#
# COMPACT_ATOMS: atom_id res chain seq x y z
N MET A 1 -15.57 18.67 4.90
CA MET A 1 -16.65 19.60 4.51
C MET A 1 -16.10 21.01 4.67
N HIS A 2 -16.17 21.86 3.65
CA HIS A 2 -15.66 23.24 3.77
C HIS A 2 -16.58 24.07 4.68
N ALA A 3 -16.00 24.93 5.52
CA ALA A 3 -16.74 25.76 6.47
C ALA A 3 -17.79 26.65 5.78
N GLU A 4 -17.49 27.14 4.58
CA GLU A 4 -18.40 27.94 3.77
C GLU A 4 -19.65 27.14 3.34
N TYR A 5 -19.47 25.88 2.92
CA TYR A 5 -20.60 25.02 2.59
C TYR A 5 -21.49 24.77 3.81
N PHE A 6 -20.90 24.50 4.97
CA PHE A 6 -21.65 24.29 6.21
C PHE A 6 -22.46 25.54 6.59
N MET A 7 -21.85 26.71 6.51
CA MET A 7 -22.51 27.98 6.80
C MET A 7 -23.67 28.26 5.84
N ASN A 8 -23.48 28.01 4.56
CA ASN A 8 -24.47 28.37 3.54
C ASN A 8 -25.60 27.35 3.39
N ASN A 9 -25.35 26.08 3.70
CA ASN A 9 -26.31 25.00 3.43
C ASN A 9 -26.86 24.33 4.69
N VAL A 10 -26.04 24.12 5.72
CA VAL A 10 -26.46 23.39 6.93
C VAL A 10 -27.05 24.36 7.95
N LYS A 11 -26.32 25.43 8.27
CA LYS A 11 -26.79 26.44 9.24
C LYS A 11 -28.04 27.18 8.78
N MET A 12 -28.14 27.46 7.48
CA MET A 12 -29.28 28.21 6.90
C MET A 12 -30.47 27.33 6.51
N ASN A 13 -30.39 26.02 6.72
CA ASN A 13 -31.47 25.10 6.37
C ASN A 13 -32.74 25.43 7.19
N ASP A 14 -33.92 25.37 6.57
CA ASP A 14 -35.20 25.71 7.20
C ASP A 14 -35.54 24.84 8.42
N TYR A 15 -35.07 23.59 8.45
CA TYR A 15 -35.25 22.69 9.60
C TYR A 15 -34.27 22.95 10.75
N VAL A 16 -33.26 23.80 10.54
CA VAL A 16 -32.12 23.98 11.44
C VAL A 16 -32.06 25.40 12.01
N LYS A 17 -32.28 26.42 11.17
CA LYS A 17 -32.02 27.84 11.50
C LYS A 17 -32.81 28.35 12.71
N ASP A 18 -34.04 27.86 12.90
CA ASP A 18 -34.96 28.29 13.96
C ASP A 18 -35.13 27.24 15.08
N SER A 19 -34.42 26.10 14.98
CA SER A 19 -34.50 25.03 15.99
C SER A 19 -33.57 25.33 17.18
N GLU A 20 -34.14 25.56 18.36
CA GLU A 20 -33.37 25.74 19.61
C GLU A 20 -32.51 24.51 19.95
N GLU A 21 -32.97 23.31 19.61
CA GLU A 21 -32.25 22.06 19.83
C GLU A 21 -31.01 21.94 18.93
N CYS A 22 -31.06 22.50 17.72
CA CYS A 22 -29.96 22.45 16.77
C CYS A 22 -28.86 23.48 17.06
N LYS A 23 -29.20 24.62 17.68
CA LYS A 23 -28.23 25.69 17.99
C LYS A 23 -26.95 25.21 18.70
N PRO A 24 -27.01 24.44 19.80
CA PRO A 24 -25.78 23.97 20.47
C PRO A 24 -24.95 23.03 19.57
N VAL A 25 -25.59 22.21 18.74
CA VAL A 25 -24.90 21.30 17.81
C VAL A 25 -24.16 22.10 16.72
N ILE A 26 -24.80 23.14 16.16
CA ILE A 26 -24.19 24.03 15.17
C ILE A 26 -22.99 24.78 15.75
N ILE A 27 -23.13 25.33 16.96
CA ILE A 27 -22.03 26.05 17.64
C ILE A 27 -20.84 25.11 17.86
N ASN A 28 -21.10 23.89 18.35
CA ASN A 28 -20.04 22.90 18.56
C ASN A 28 -19.37 22.49 17.24
N ALA A 29 -20.13 22.31 16.16
CA ALA A 29 -19.60 21.99 14.84
C ALA A 29 -18.74 23.13 14.28
N LEU A 30 -19.19 24.39 14.40
CA LEU A 30 -18.42 25.55 13.96
C LEU A 30 -17.13 25.71 14.75
N LYS A 31 -17.18 25.53 16.06
CA LYS A 31 -16.00 25.55 16.92
C LYS A 31 -15.00 24.48 16.50
N ALA A 32 -15.47 23.25 16.30
CA ALA A 32 -14.62 22.14 15.90
C ALA A 32 -13.99 22.34 14.51
N MET A 33 -14.73 22.89 13.53
CA MET A 33 -14.17 23.25 12.22
C MET A 33 -13.14 24.37 12.32
N TYR A 34 -13.38 25.37 13.18
CA TYR A 34 -12.42 26.46 13.40
C TYR A 34 -11.12 25.93 14.02
N ASP A 35 -11.23 25.09 15.05
CA ASP A 35 -10.09 24.49 15.74
C ASP A 35 -9.26 23.62 14.77
N LEU A 36 -9.91 22.79 13.94
CA LEU A 36 -9.24 22.00 12.89
C LEU A 36 -8.51 22.87 11.85
N ASN A 37 -9.12 23.97 11.41
CA ASN A 37 -8.51 24.85 10.40
C ASN A 37 -7.32 25.65 10.96
N MET A 38 -7.39 26.07 12.23
CA MET A 38 -6.35 26.90 12.84
C MET A 38 -5.18 26.07 13.37
N ASN A 39 -5.47 24.92 13.98
CA ASN A 39 -4.48 24.15 14.73
C ASN A 39 -4.11 22.81 14.06
N GLY A 40 -4.84 22.43 13.00
CA GLY A 40 -4.74 21.09 12.41
C GLY A 40 -5.36 20.00 13.30
N PRO A 41 -5.37 18.75 12.83
CA PRO A 41 -5.88 17.62 13.62
C PRO A 41 -4.97 17.31 14.82
N SER A 42 -5.54 17.40 16.01
CA SER A 42 -4.92 17.08 17.29
C SER A 42 -5.24 15.64 17.72
N ASN A 43 -4.49 15.11 18.70
CA ASN A 43 -4.81 13.77 19.25
C ASN A 43 -6.21 13.70 19.91
N SER A 44 -6.76 14.83 20.38
CA SER A 44 -8.13 14.92 20.89
C SER A 44 -9.21 14.87 19.81
N ASP A 45 -8.87 15.14 18.54
CA ASP A 45 -9.84 15.08 17.44
C ASP A 45 -10.26 13.65 17.11
N PHE A 46 -9.42 12.66 17.42
CA PHE A 46 -9.74 11.25 17.19
C PHE A 46 -10.84 10.73 18.13
N THR A 47 -11.05 11.36 19.29
CA THR A 47 -12.08 10.99 20.26
C THR A 47 -13.33 11.85 20.19
N ASN A 48 -13.25 13.03 19.56
CA ASN A 48 -14.39 13.92 19.38
C ASN A 48 -15.34 13.36 18.30
N PRO A 49 -16.61 13.08 18.61
CA PRO A 49 -17.56 12.52 17.64
C PRO A 49 -17.77 13.37 16.37
N LEU A 50 -17.52 14.68 16.44
CA LEU A 50 -17.70 15.61 15.31
C LEU A 50 -16.48 15.72 14.38
N THR A 51 -15.27 15.49 14.91
CA THR A 51 -14.01 15.66 14.15
C THR A 51 -13.28 14.35 13.88
N ARG A 52 -13.67 13.26 14.56
CA ARG A 52 -13.04 11.95 14.38
C ARG A 52 -13.14 11.49 12.91
N PRO A 53 -12.01 11.12 12.28
CA PRO A 53 -12.03 10.55 10.96
C PRO A 53 -12.79 9.21 10.95
N ARG A 54 -13.56 8.98 9.88
CA ARG A 54 -14.18 7.68 9.61
C ARG A 54 -13.09 6.61 9.51
N LEU A 55 -13.49 5.35 9.75
CA LEU A 55 -12.64 4.22 9.42
C LEU A 55 -12.42 4.20 7.89
N PRO A 56 -11.19 3.93 7.43
CA PRO A 56 -10.92 3.80 6.01
C PRO A 56 -11.56 2.51 5.46
N TYR A 57 -11.89 2.50 4.17
CA TYR A 57 -12.36 1.27 3.52
C TYR A 57 -11.21 0.29 3.26
N ALA A 58 -10.01 0.81 3.00
CA ALA A 58 -8.81 0.03 2.74
C ALA A 58 -7.67 0.48 3.65
N ILE A 59 -6.81 -0.48 4.01
CA ILE A 59 -5.60 -0.24 4.81
C ILE A 59 -4.39 -0.56 3.96
N LEU A 60 -3.38 0.30 3.98
CA LEU A 60 -2.09 0.03 3.37
C LEU A 60 -1.20 -0.71 4.37
N PHE A 61 -0.77 -1.92 4.03
CA PHE A 61 0.15 -2.69 4.86
C PHE A 61 1.58 -2.45 4.37
N ALA A 62 2.52 -2.30 5.29
CA ALA A 62 3.96 -2.27 5.05
C ALA A 62 4.61 -3.44 5.80
N ILE A 63 5.04 -4.47 5.06
CA ILE A 63 5.33 -5.80 5.60
C ILE A 63 6.81 -6.16 5.48
N GLY A 64 7.37 -6.66 6.59
CA GLY A 64 8.74 -7.15 6.68
C GLY A 64 9.75 -6.09 6.25
N GLY A 65 10.84 -6.53 5.63
CA GLY A 65 11.90 -5.68 5.13
C GLY A 65 13.19 -5.81 5.94
N TRP A 66 14.12 -4.89 5.72
CA TRP A 66 15.45 -4.84 6.31
C TRP A 66 15.58 -3.59 7.18
N SER A 67 15.89 -3.77 8.46
CA SER A 67 16.01 -2.71 9.47
C SER A 67 17.14 -3.02 10.44
N GLY A 68 17.93 -2.02 10.83
CA GLY A 68 18.98 -2.21 11.85
C GLY A 68 20.06 -3.25 11.50
N GLY A 69 20.25 -3.57 10.22
CA GLY A 69 21.23 -4.57 9.77
C GLY A 69 20.69 -6.00 9.63
N SER A 70 19.40 -6.24 9.88
CA SER A 70 18.78 -7.55 9.71
C SER A 70 17.37 -7.47 9.12
N PRO A 71 16.84 -8.57 8.56
CA PRO A 71 15.44 -8.69 8.22
C PRO A 71 14.55 -8.49 9.45
N THR A 72 13.32 -8.02 9.22
CA THR A 72 12.26 -7.90 10.21
C THR A 72 10.98 -8.59 9.73
N ASN A 73 10.11 -8.98 10.66
CA ASN A 73 8.75 -9.49 10.40
C ASN A 73 7.69 -8.41 10.69
N ALA A 74 8.10 -7.17 10.99
CA ALA A 74 7.19 -6.11 11.39
C ALA A 74 6.13 -5.83 10.31
N ILE A 75 4.91 -5.58 10.76
CA ILE A 75 3.79 -5.14 9.92
C ILE A 75 3.26 -3.84 10.50
N GLU A 76 3.32 -2.78 9.70
CA GLU A 76 2.64 -1.53 10.02
C GLU A 76 1.47 -1.33 9.05
N ALA A 77 0.33 -0.95 9.59
CA ALA A 77 -0.91 -0.68 8.89
C ALA A 77 -1.15 0.83 8.86
N TYR A 78 -1.31 1.40 7.67
CA TYR A 78 -1.56 2.83 7.48
C TYR A 78 -3.04 3.11 7.27
N ASP A 79 -3.53 4.01 8.10
CA ASP A 79 -4.88 4.52 8.08
C ASP A 79 -4.90 5.88 7.36
N ALA A 80 -5.20 5.86 6.06
CA ALA A 80 -5.20 7.05 5.21
C ALA A 80 -6.20 8.12 5.65
N ARG A 81 -7.23 7.78 6.44
CA ARG A 81 -8.21 8.76 6.95
C ARG A 81 -7.71 9.46 8.20
N ALA A 82 -6.86 8.79 8.98
CA ALA A 82 -6.25 9.34 10.19
C ALA A 82 -4.83 9.87 9.96
N ASP A 83 -4.20 9.56 8.83
CA ASP A 83 -2.79 9.81 8.53
C ASP A 83 -1.88 9.29 9.66
N ARG A 84 -2.02 7.99 9.95
CA ARG A 84 -1.33 7.31 11.05
C ARG A 84 -1.00 5.88 10.71
N TRP A 85 0.16 5.44 11.19
CA TRP A 85 0.57 4.04 11.19
C TRP A 85 0.22 3.36 12.51
N VAL A 86 -0.15 2.08 12.44
CA VAL A 86 -0.39 1.21 13.59
C VAL A 86 0.44 -0.05 13.43
N ASN A 87 1.21 -0.41 14.45
CA ASN A 87 1.92 -1.68 14.45
C ASN A 87 0.92 -2.83 14.69
N VAL A 88 0.86 -3.76 13.73
CA VAL A 88 -0.03 -4.92 13.72
C VAL A 88 0.75 -6.23 13.52
N THR A 89 2.02 -6.22 13.89
CA THR A 89 2.93 -7.36 13.77
C THR A 89 2.35 -8.59 14.47
N CYS A 90 2.43 -9.74 13.79
CA CYS A 90 2.07 -11.03 14.34
C CYS A 90 3.37 -11.77 14.73
N GLU A 91 3.53 -12.12 16.00
CA GLU A 91 4.78 -12.66 16.54
C GLU A 91 5.17 -14.04 15.99
N GLU A 92 4.22 -14.76 15.38
CA GLU A 92 4.43 -16.13 14.87
C GLU A 92 5.28 -16.20 13.59
N GLU A 93 5.54 -15.08 12.92
CA GLU A 93 6.24 -15.06 11.63
C GLU A 93 7.74 -14.77 11.73
N SER A 94 8.52 -15.50 10.94
CA SER A 94 9.96 -15.29 10.86
C SER A 94 10.30 -14.03 10.04
N PRO A 95 11.33 -13.25 10.43
CA PRO A 95 11.78 -12.08 9.69
C PRO A 95 12.10 -12.34 8.21
N ARG A 96 11.76 -11.38 7.34
CA ARG A 96 11.92 -11.55 5.88
C ARG A 96 12.06 -10.23 5.15
N ALA A 97 13.09 -10.13 4.30
CA ALA A 97 13.33 -8.99 3.42
C ALA A 97 13.30 -9.42 1.94
N TYR A 98 13.16 -8.47 1.02
CA TYR A 98 13.22 -8.68 -0.43
C TYR A 98 12.21 -9.72 -0.97
N HIS A 99 11.13 -9.95 -0.21
CA HIS A 99 9.98 -10.73 -0.63
C HIS A 99 9.02 -9.84 -1.42
N GLY A 100 8.15 -10.44 -2.22
CA GLY A 100 7.00 -9.74 -2.78
C GLY A 100 5.77 -9.91 -1.89
N ALA A 101 4.87 -8.91 -1.88
CA ALA A 101 3.55 -9.03 -1.28
C ALA A 101 2.44 -8.83 -2.32
N ALA A 102 1.29 -9.48 -2.09
CA ALA A 102 0.10 -9.28 -2.90
C ALA A 102 -1.17 -9.52 -2.07
N TYR A 103 -2.20 -8.71 -2.28
CA TYR A 103 -3.53 -8.99 -1.76
C TYR A 103 -4.37 -9.69 -2.84
N LEU A 104 -5.00 -10.81 -2.48
CA LEU A 104 -5.93 -11.51 -3.37
C LEU A 104 -6.95 -12.31 -2.56
N LYS A 105 -8.23 -12.18 -2.93
CA LYS A 105 -9.36 -12.96 -2.37
C LYS A 105 -9.41 -12.96 -0.83
N GLY A 106 -9.22 -11.80 -0.22
CA GLY A 106 -9.30 -11.65 1.25
C GLY A 106 -8.01 -11.94 2.00
N TYR A 107 -6.95 -12.35 1.31
CA TYR A 107 -5.69 -12.74 1.94
C TYR A 107 -4.51 -11.91 1.43
N VAL A 108 -3.50 -11.74 2.30
CA VAL A 108 -2.20 -11.18 1.95
C VAL A 108 -1.21 -12.31 1.75
N TYR A 109 -0.49 -12.32 0.64
CA TYR A 109 0.52 -13.32 0.30
C TYR A 109 1.91 -12.72 0.45
N ILE A 110 2.83 -13.49 1.03
CA ILE A 110 4.27 -13.18 1.14
C ILE A 110 5.02 -14.24 0.35
N ILE A 111 5.78 -13.81 -0.65
CA ILE A 111 6.31 -14.67 -1.71
C ILE A 111 7.82 -14.51 -1.78
N GLY A 112 8.54 -15.62 -1.57
CA GLY A 112 9.99 -15.64 -1.67
C GLY A 112 10.69 -14.80 -0.60
N GLY A 113 11.78 -14.14 -0.96
CA GLY A 113 12.57 -13.30 -0.06
C GLY A 113 13.80 -13.99 0.55
N PHE A 114 14.37 -13.33 1.55
CA PHE A 114 15.63 -13.66 2.19
C PHE A 114 15.60 -13.31 3.69
N ASP A 115 16.19 -14.16 4.54
CA ASP A 115 16.21 -14.00 6.01
C ASP A 115 17.62 -13.79 6.60
N SER A 116 18.59 -13.41 5.77
CA SER A 116 20.04 -13.35 6.05
C SER A 116 20.79 -14.67 5.88
N VAL A 117 20.09 -15.80 5.78
CA VAL A 117 20.71 -17.12 5.62
C VAL A 117 20.26 -17.77 4.31
N ASP A 118 18.95 -17.90 4.13
CA ASP A 118 18.35 -18.68 3.05
C ASP A 118 17.56 -17.82 2.07
N TYR A 119 17.66 -18.20 0.79
CA TYR A 119 16.82 -17.69 -0.29
C TYR A 119 15.58 -18.57 -0.44
N PHE A 120 14.40 -17.98 -0.36
CA PHE A 120 13.17 -18.76 -0.28
C PHE A 120 12.43 -18.88 -1.60
N ASN A 121 11.83 -20.05 -1.82
CA ASN A 121 10.71 -20.26 -2.73
C ASN A 121 9.38 -20.41 -1.98
N SER A 122 9.40 -20.36 -0.65
CA SER A 122 8.21 -20.51 0.18
C SER A 122 7.24 -19.35 -0.03
N VAL A 123 5.96 -19.67 0.10
CA VAL A 123 4.86 -18.72 0.01
C VAL A 123 3.97 -18.91 1.22
N LYS A 124 3.68 -17.81 1.89
CA LYS A 124 2.78 -17.78 3.04
C LYS A 124 1.62 -16.86 2.75
N ARG A 125 0.46 -17.19 3.31
CA ARG A 125 -0.77 -16.44 3.17
C ARG A 125 -1.31 -16.08 4.55
N PHE A 126 -1.53 -14.79 4.76
CA PHE A 126 -2.11 -14.21 5.96
C PHE A 126 -3.60 -13.97 5.79
N ASP A 127 -4.38 -14.44 6.77
CA ASP A 127 -5.78 -14.07 6.95
C ASP A 127 -5.85 -12.85 7.88
N PRO A 128 -6.14 -11.64 7.38
CA PRO A 128 -6.21 -10.43 8.21
C PRO A 128 -7.46 -10.39 9.11
N VAL A 129 -8.47 -11.23 8.88
CA VAL A 129 -9.62 -11.30 9.78
C VAL A 129 -9.28 -12.18 10.98
N LYS A 130 -8.64 -13.33 10.73
CA LYS A 130 -8.28 -14.30 11.78
C LYS A 130 -6.92 -14.05 12.40
N LYS A 131 -6.08 -13.22 11.79
CA LYS A 131 -4.68 -12.96 12.15
C LYS A 131 -3.82 -14.22 12.19
N THR A 132 -3.98 -15.08 11.18
CA THR A 132 -3.27 -16.36 11.11
C THR A 132 -2.53 -16.52 9.80
N TRP A 133 -1.36 -17.16 9.86
CA TRP A 133 -0.53 -17.46 8.71
C TRP A 133 -0.66 -18.92 8.30
N HIS A 134 -0.69 -19.14 7.00
CA HIS A 134 -0.75 -20.48 6.42
C HIS A 134 0.25 -20.60 5.28
N GLN A 135 1.04 -21.67 5.28
CA GLN A 135 1.89 -21.98 4.15
C GLN A 135 1.03 -22.51 2.99
N VAL A 136 1.31 -22.03 1.79
CA VAL A 136 0.70 -22.52 0.54
C VAL A 136 1.79 -23.16 -0.34
N ALA A 137 1.42 -23.63 -1.53
CA ALA A 137 2.39 -24.27 -2.41
C ALA A 137 3.59 -23.35 -2.67
N PRO A 138 4.83 -23.87 -2.55
CA PRO A 138 6.02 -23.08 -2.83
C PRO A 138 6.16 -22.88 -4.34
N MET A 139 6.86 -21.81 -4.71
CA MET A 139 7.31 -21.57 -6.08
C MET A 139 8.28 -22.67 -6.54
N HIS A 140 8.42 -22.82 -7.85
CA HIS A 140 9.42 -23.69 -8.46
C HIS A 140 10.84 -23.17 -8.20
N SER A 141 11.03 -21.85 -8.37
CA SER A 141 12.31 -21.20 -8.15
C SER A 141 12.35 -20.49 -6.80
N ARG A 142 13.52 -20.46 -6.17
CA ARG A 142 13.80 -19.51 -5.07
C ARG A 142 13.90 -18.12 -5.66
N ARG A 143 13.30 -17.13 -5.01
CA ARG A 143 13.28 -15.75 -5.51
C ARG A 143 13.39 -14.76 -4.36
N CYS A 144 14.55 -14.16 -4.16
CA CYS A 144 14.65 -12.87 -3.47
C CYS A 144 14.74 -11.74 -4.50
N TYR A 145 14.42 -10.51 -4.09
CA TYR A 145 14.27 -9.37 -5.01
C TYR A 145 13.22 -9.63 -6.10
N VAL A 146 12.18 -10.41 -5.74
CA VAL A 146 11.15 -10.90 -6.65
C VAL A 146 10.14 -9.80 -6.96
N SER A 147 9.72 -9.70 -8.22
CA SER A 147 8.60 -8.85 -8.61
C SER A 147 7.30 -9.65 -8.55
N VAL A 148 6.29 -9.10 -7.86
CA VAL A 148 4.98 -9.74 -7.70
C VAL A 148 3.87 -8.80 -8.15
N THR A 149 2.87 -9.35 -8.85
CA THR A 149 1.64 -8.60 -9.17
C THR A 149 0.43 -9.54 -9.30
N VAL A 150 -0.77 -8.97 -9.35
CA VAL A 150 -2.03 -9.71 -9.44
C VAL A 150 -2.75 -9.35 -10.74
N LEU A 151 -3.12 -10.37 -11.52
CA LEU A 151 -3.91 -10.22 -12.73
C LEU A 151 -4.91 -11.36 -12.87
N SER A 152 -6.18 -11.03 -13.13
CA SER A 152 -7.25 -11.99 -13.41
C SER A 152 -7.36 -13.12 -12.38
N ASN A 153 -7.31 -12.79 -11.09
CA ASN A 153 -7.35 -13.72 -9.95
C ASN A 153 -6.16 -14.66 -9.79
N PHE A 154 -5.04 -14.36 -10.44
CA PHE A 154 -3.78 -15.07 -10.26
C PHE A 154 -2.70 -14.14 -9.72
N ILE A 155 -1.76 -14.71 -8.99
CA ILE A 155 -0.54 -14.01 -8.54
C ILE A 155 0.59 -14.40 -9.48
N TYR A 156 1.35 -13.42 -9.96
CA TYR A 156 2.52 -13.63 -10.81
C TYR A 156 3.77 -13.32 -10.00
N ALA A 157 4.76 -14.21 -10.03
CA ALA A 157 6.08 -14.02 -9.45
C ALA A 157 7.13 -14.10 -10.56
N MET A 158 7.91 -13.03 -10.73
CA MET A 158 8.77 -12.82 -11.89
C MET A 158 10.17 -12.43 -11.43
N GLY A 159 11.17 -12.99 -12.11
CA GLY A 159 12.57 -12.65 -11.88
C GLY A 159 13.05 -12.95 -10.47
N GLY A 160 13.88 -12.07 -9.92
CA GLY A 160 14.56 -12.24 -8.66
C GLY A 160 15.91 -12.96 -8.78
N PHE A 161 16.43 -13.42 -7.64
CA PHE A 161 17.70 -14.13 -7.50
C PHE A 161 17.48 -15.40 -6.66
N ASP A 162 18.02 -16.53 -7.10
CA ASP A 162 17.81 -17.83 -6.47
C ASP A 162 18.91 -18.24 -5.48
N GLY A 163 19.94 -17.39 -5.32
CA GLY A 163 21.16 -17.67 -4.58
C GLY A 163 22.38 -17.93 -5.47
N TYR A 164 22.17 -18.18 -6.77
CA TYR A 164 23.22 -18.48 -7.75
C TYR A 164 23.16 -17.54 -8.96
N VAL A 165 21.98 -17.38 -9.56
CA VAL A 165 21.77 -16.60 -10.79
C VAL A 165 20.55 -15.69 -10.68
N ARG A 166 20.58 -14.61 -11.47
CA ARG A 166 19.42 -13.74 -11.62
C ARG A 166 18.47 -14.42 -12.60
N LEU A 167 17.18 -14.37 -12.31
CA LEU A 167 16.17 -15.11 -13.05
C LEU A 167 15.51 -14.22 -14.10
N ASN A 168 15.25 -14.79 -15.27
CA ASN A 168 14.26 -14.28 -16.23
C ASN A 168 12.99 -15.12 -16.23
N THR A 169 12.95 -16.23 -15.47
CA THR A 169 11.77 -17.09 -15.37
C THR A 169 10.65 -16.37 -14.63
N ALA A 170 9.43 -16.75 -14.94
CA ALA A 170 8.23 -16.28 -14.27
C ALA A 170 7.27 -17.44 -14.05
N GLU A 171 6.49 -17.36 -12.99
CA GLU A 171 5.50 -18.34 -12.61
C GLU A 171 4.24 -17.68 -12.07
N ARG A 172 3.12 -18.36 -12.24
CA ARG A 172 1.81 -17.89 -11.83
C ARG A 172 1.18 -18.86 -10.84
N TYR A 173 0.65 -18.33 -9.76
CA TYR A 173 -0.08 -19.06 -8.73
C TYR A 173 -1.57 -18.96 -8.92
N GLU A 174 -2.24 -20.09 -8.84
CA GLU A 174 -3.69 -20.22 -8.79
C GLU A 174 -4.15 -20.60 -7.38
N PRO A 175 -4.81 -19.66 -6.65
CA PRO A 175 -5.25 -19.94 -5.27
C PRO A 175 -6.24 -21.09 -5.14
N GLU A 176 -7.06 -21.35 -6.16
CA GLU A 176 -8.11 -22.38 -6.12
C GLU A 176 -7.54 -23.79 -6.15
N THR A 177 -6.48 -24.00 -6.93
CA THR A 177 -5.80 -25.30 -7.05
C THR A 177 -4.59 -25.39 -6.13
N ASN A 178 -4.17 -24.26 -5.52
CA ASN A 178 -2.96 -24.14 -4.73
C ASN A 178 -1.74 -24.66 -5.52
N GLN A 179 -1.60 -24.21 -6.77
CA GLN A 179 -0.53 -24.63 -7.67
C GLN A 179 0.17 -23.43 -8.31
N TRP A 180 1.46 -23.58 -8.52
CA TRP A 180 2.25 -22.71 -9.39
C TRP A 180 2.36 -23.32 -10.77
N THR A 181 2.43 -22.50 -11.80
CA THR A 181 2.70 -22.92 -13.18
C THR A 181 3.71 -21.97 -13.80
N LEU A 182 4.77 -22.52 -14.39
CA LEU A 182 5.72 -21.73 -15.16
C LEU A 182 5.02 -21.09 -16.37
N ILE A 183 5.30 -19.81 -16.60
CA ILE A 183 4.85 -19.09 -17.80
C ILE A 183 6.07 -18.76 -18.67
N ALA A 184 5.85 -18.13 -19.82
CA ALA A 184 6.96 -17.73 -20.69
C ALA A 184 7.97 -16.86 -19.91
N PRO A 185 9.28 -17.09 -20.10
CA PRO A 185 10.31 -16.29 -19.47
C PRO A 185 10.40 -14.90 -20.13
N MET A 186 10.86 -13.93 -19.37
CA MET A 186 11.24 -12.60 -19.85
C MET A 186 12.46 -12.69 -20.77
N HIS A 187 12.65 -11.66 -21.60
CA HIS A 187 13.81 -11.55 -22.47
C HIS A 187 15.10 -11.30 -21.68
N GLU A 188 15.01 -10.59 -20.56
CA GLU A 188 16.15 -10.28 -19.70
C GLU A 188 16.01 -10.85 -18.28
N GLN A 189 17.14 -11.14 -17.64
CA GLN A 189 17.19 -11.46 -16.21
C GLN A 189 16.96 -10.20 -15.39
N ARG A 190 16.08 -10.27 -14.40
CA ARG A 190 15.63 -9.10 -13.63
C ARG A 190 15.50 -9.45 -12.15
N SER A 191 16.54 -9.22 -11.35
CA SER A 191 16.37 -9.06 -9.90
C SER A 191 16.07 -7.60 -9.58
N ASP A 192 15.39 -7.29 -8.48
CA ASP A 192 15.17 -5.90 -8.04
C ASP A 192 14.38 -5.05 -9.05
N ALA A 193 13.65 -5.70 -9.95
CA ALA A 193 12.64 -5.07 -10.79
C ALA A 193 11.33 -4.91 -10.00
N SER A 194 10.39 -4.15 -10.55
CA SER A 194 9.03 -4.09 -10.01
C SER A 194 8.03 -4.19 -11.16
N ALA A 195 6.84 -4.71 -10.81
CA ALA A 195 5.82 -5.05 -11.78
C ALA A 195 4.45 -4.58 -11.31
N THR A 196 3.60 -4.25 -12.27
CA THR A 196 2.21 -3.86 -12.03
C THR A 196 1.30 -4.35 -13.14
N THR A 197 0.00 -4.18 -12.99
CA THR A 197 -1.00 -4.60 -13.96
C THR A 197 -1.84 -3.42 -14.43
N LEU A 198 -2.01 -3.32 -15.75
CA LEU A 198 -2.81 -2.28 -16.38
C LEU A 198 -3.42 -2.83 -17.68
N TYR A 199 -4.70 -2.54 -17.92
CA TYR A 199 -5.44 -2.99 -19.11
C TYR A 199 -5.26 -4.48 -19.44
N GLY A 200 -5.34 -5.35 -18.43
CA GLY A 200 -5.28 -6.80 -18.61
C GLY A 200 -3.89 -7.36 -18.90
N LYS A 201 -2.82 -6.57 -18.75
CA LYS A 201 -1.43 -6.98 -18.99
C LYS A 201 -0.57 -6.76 -17.76
N VAL A 202 0.55 -7.49 -17.66
CA VAL A 202 1.58 -7.26 -16.64
C VAL A 202 2.71 -6.45 -17.26
N TYR A 203 3.12 -5.37 -16.61
CA TYR A 203 4.28 -4.56 -16.99
C TYR A 203 5.37 -4.76 -15.94
N ILE A 204 6.59 -5.07 -16.37
CA ILE A 204 7.76 -5.14 -15.51
C ILE A 204 8.82 -4.18 -16.01
N CYS A 205 9.39 -3.40 -15.09
CA CYS A 205 10.35 -2.36 -15.45
C CYS A 205 11.63 -2.48 -14.63
N GLY A 206 12.76 -2.19 -15.29
CA GLY A 206 14.06 -2.07 -14.65
C GLY A 206 14.56 -3.39 -14.07
N GLY A 207 15.25 -3.28 -12.93
CA GLY A 207 15.95 -4.35 -12.26
C GLY A 207 17.45 -4.38 -12.55
N PHE A 208 18.08 -5.49 -12.20
CA PHE A 208 19.49 -5.77 -12.35
C PHE A 208 19.69 -7.16 -12.97
N ASN A 209 20.46 -7.23 -14.04
CA ASN A 209 20.69 -8.49 -14.77
C ASN A 209 21.92 -9.27 -14.28
N GLY A 210 22.61 -8.79 -13.23
CA GLY A 210 23.88 -9.36 -12.76
C GLY A 210 25.11 -8.57 -13.18
N ASN A 211 25.00 -7.74 -14.23
CA ASN A 211 26.07 -6.90 -14.74
C ASN A 211 25.75 -5.41 -14.60
N GLU A 212 24.53 -4.99 -14.94
CA GLU A 212 24.12 -3.58 -14.96
C GLU A 212 22.67 -3.38 -14.52
N CYS A 213 22.37 -2.16 -14.06
CA CYS A 213 21.00 -1.73 -13.80
C CYS A 213 20.28 -1.49 -15.13
N LEU A 214 19.04 -1.97 -15.24
CA LEU A 214 18.28 -1.95 -16.48
C LEU A 214 17.42 -0.69 -16.58
N PHE A 215 17.34 -0.14 -17.78
CA PHE A 215 16.36 0.90 -18.16
C PHE A 215 15.22 0.31 -19.02
N THR A 216 15.36 -0.94 -19.43
CA THR A 216 14.40 -1.67 -20.25
C THR A 216 13.15 -2.04 -19.46
N ALA A 217 12.05 -2.21 -20.17
CA ALA A 217 10.79 -2.68 -19.62
C ALA A 217 10.13 -3.66 -20.60
N GLU A 218 9.33 -4.56 -20.07
CA GLU A 218 8.63 -5.59 -20.83
C GLU A 218 7.16 -5.66 -20.40
N VAL A 219 6.30 -6.01 -21.34
CA VAL A 219 4.88 -6.28 -21.10
C VAL A 219 4.56 -7.73 -21.42
N TYR A 220 3.86 -8.40 -20.52
CA TYR A 220 3.37 -9.76 -20.69
C TYR A 220 1.90 -9.76 -21.08
N ASN A 221 1.59 -10.49 -22.15
CA ASN A 221 0.23 -10.78 -22.57
C ASN A 221 -0.15 -12.21 -22.12
N THR A 222 -1.19 -12.32 -21.28
CA THR A 222 -1.68 -13.58 -20.76
C THR A 222 -2.32 -14.50 -21.80
N GLU A 223 -2.88 -13.93 -22.88
CA GLU A 223 -3.55 -14.68 -23.94
C GLU A 223 -2.54 -15.39 -24.85
N SER A 224 -1.46 -14.70 -25.21
CA SER A 224 -0.40 -15.27 -26.04
C SER A 224 0.70 -15.96 -25.24
N ASN A 225 0.72 -15.79 -23.91
CA ASN A 225 1.81 -16.24 -23.04
C ASN A 225 3.17 -15.77 -23.56
N GLN A 226 3.30 -14.46 -23.80
CA GLN A 226 4.54 -13.87 -24.35
C GLN A 226 4.87 -12.54 -23.69
N TRP A 227 6.18 -12.32 -23.50
CA TRP A 227 6.76 -11.04 -23.14
C TRP A 227 7.16 -10.26 -24.40
N THR A 228 6.88 -8.96 -24.41
CA THR A 228 7.26 -8.03 -25.47
C THR A 228 8.01 -6.87 -24.86
N VAL A 229 9.18 -6.55 -25.41
CA VAL A 229 9.94 -5.35 -25.01
C VAL A 229 9.16 -4.10 -25.42
N ILE A 230 8.98 -3.16 -24.49
CA ILE A 230 8.33 -1.87 -24.73
C ILE A 230 9.37 -0.74 -24.75
N ALA A 231 8.93 0.49 -24.96
CA ALA A 231 9.84 1.63 -24.94
C ALA A 231 10.66 1.66 -23.64
N PRO A 232 11.97 1.95 -23.70
CA PRO A 232 12.83 2.04 -22.53
C PRO A 232 12.53 3.29 -21.70
N MET A 233 12.71 3.18 -20.38
CA MET A 233 12.78 4.33 -19.47
C MET A 233 14.01 5.20 -19.79
N ARG A 234 14.01 6.48 -19.38
CA ARG A 234 15.17 7.36 -19.60
C ARG A 234 16.34 7.01 -18.68
N SER A 235 16.04 6.56 -17.47
CA SER A 235 17.04 6.19 -16.46
C SER A 235 17.04 4.69 -16.20
N ARG A 236 18.22 4.15 -15.88
CA ARG A 236 18.39 2.81 -15.32
C ARG A 236 17.87 2.79 -13.89
N ARG A 237 17.20 1.72 -13.48
CA ARG A 237 16.54 1.64 -12.18
C ARG A 237 16.54 0.20 -11.64
N SER A 238 17.32 -0.10 -10.61
CA SER A 238 17.15 -1.29 -9.75
C SER A 238 16.59 -0.91 -8.39
N GLY A 239 15.89 -1.82 -7.70
CA GLY A 239 15.17 -1.51 -6.47
C GLY A 239 14.09 -0.44 -6.70
N ILE A 240 13.50 -0.47 -7.90
CA ILE A 240 12.51 0.49 -8.41
C ILE A 240 11.11 0.18 -7.83
N GLY A 241 10.28 1.20 -7.64
CA GLY A 241 8.84 1.03 -7.44
C GLY A 241 8.06 1.21 -8.75
N VAL A 242 7.24 0.24 -9.15
CA VAL A 242 6.41 0.32 -10.35
C VAL A 242 4.95 0.09 -10.00
N ILE A 243 4.06 1.00 -10.41
CA ILE A 243 2.62 0.87 -10.14
C ILE A 243 1.74 1.48 -11.23
N ALA A 244 0.59 0.85 -11.49
CA ALA A 244 -0.45 1.40 -12.31
C ALA A 244 -1.25 2.44 -11.51
N TYR A 245 -1.38 3.64 -12.06
CA TYR A 245 -2.13 4.74 -11.45
C TYR A 245 -2.78 5.54 -12.58
N GLY A 246 -4.09 5.75 -12.50
CA GLY A 246 -4.87 6.24 -13.63
C GLY A 246 -4.73 5.34 -14.87
N GLU A 247 -4.35 5.94 -16.00
CA GLU A 247 -4.16 5.27 -17.29
C GLU A 247 -2.70 4.95 -17.63
N HIS A 248 -1.80 5.09 -16.65
CA HIS A 248 -0.36 5.03 -16.86
C HIS A 248 0.33 4.03 -15.92
N VAL A 249 1.52 3.57 -16.32
CA VAL A 249 2.44 2.83 -15.45
C VAL A 249 3.52 3.79 -14.96
N TYR A 250 3.60 3.99 -13.65
CA TYR A 250 4.58 4.86 -13.02
C TYR A 250 5.80 4.04 -12.60
N ALA A 251 6.99 4.56 -12.89
CA ALA A 251 8.30 4.03 -12.55
C ALA A 251 9.02 5.05 -11.66
N VAL A 252 9.17 4.73 -10.38
CA VAL A 252 9.57 5.68 -9.34
C VAL A 252 10.87 5.25 -8.69
N GLY A 253 11.77 6.21 -8.47
CA GLY A 253 13.00 6.00 -7.70
C GLY A 253 13.92 4.90 -8.25
N GLY A 254 14.56 4.18 -7.34
CA GLY A 254 15.51 3.11 -7.63
C GLY A 254 16.96 3.58 -7.61
N PHE A 255 17.84 2.75 -8.13
CA PHE A 255 19.29 2.97 -8.23
C PHE A 255 19.73 2.84 -9.69
N ASP A 256 20.49 3.81 -10.20
CA ASP A 256 20.91 3.84 -11.61
C ASP A 256 22.27 3.17 -11.88
N GLY A 257 22.91 2.63 -10.85
CA GLY A 257 24.28 2.12 -10.88
C GLY A 257 25.29 3.04 -10.20
N ALA A 258 24.93 4.30 -9.95
CA ALA A 258 25.77 5.28 -9.25
C ALA A 258 25.04 5.97 -8.09
N ASN A 259 23.78 6.40 -8.30
CA ASN A 259 23.01 7.22 -7.38
C ASN A 259 21.62 6.61 -7.12
N ARG A 260 21.10 6.84 -5.91
CA ARG A 260 19.68 6.60 -5.62
C ARG A 260 18.88 7.73 -6.22
N LEU A 261 17.80 7.38 -6.90
CA LEU A 261 16.99 8.31 -7.67
C LEU A 261 15.81 8.80 -6.84
N ARG A 262 15.52 10.09 -6.98
CA ARG A 262 14.21 10.67 -6.62
C ARG A 262 13.30 10.86 -7.84
N SER A 263 13.85 10.66 -9.04
CA SER A 263 13.14 10.88 -10.30
C SER A 263 12.06 9.81 -10.50
N ALA A 264 10.99 10.21 -11.19
CA ALA A 264 9.93 9.32 -11.58
C ALA A 264 9.50 9.58 -13.03
N GLU A 265 8.95 8.54 -13.66
CA GLU A 265 8.52 8.56 -15.06
C GLU A 265 7.19 7.82 -15.20
N ALA A 266 6.33 8.27 -16.11
CA ALA A 266 5.05 7.65 -16.40
C ALA A 266 5.03 7.14 -17.86
N TYR A 267 4.64 5.89 -18.04
CA TYR A 267 4.50 5.22 -19.32
C TYR A 267 3.05 5.24 -19.79
N SER A 268 2.84 5.63 -21.04
CA SER A 268 1.55 5.50 -21.73
C SER A 268 1.57 4.23 -22.61
N PRO A 269 0.73 3.22 -22.31
CA PRO A 269 0.60 2.04 -23.16
C PRO A 269 0.07 2.34 -24.57
N VAL A 270 -0.71 3.42 -24.73
CA VAL A 270 -1.29 3.83 -26.01
C VAL A 270 -0.22 4.43 -26.92
N ALA A 271 0.62 5.31 -26.38
CA ALA A 271 1.68 5.95 -27.14
C ALA A 271 2.98 5.12 -27.22
N ASN A 272 3.13 4.13 -26.32
CA ASN A 272 4.39 3.41 -26.09
C ASN A 272 5.56 4.39 -25.84
N THR A 273 5.37 5.32 -24.90
CA THR A 273 6.37 6.33 -24.55
C THR A 273 6.38 6.61 -23.05
N TRP A 274 7.56 6.95 -22.54
CA TRP A 274 7.76 7.46 -21.18
C TRP A 274 7.83 8.99 -21.17
N ARG A 275 7.18 9.61 -20.18
CA ARG A 275 7.35 11.03 -19.84
C ARG A 275 7.90 11.15 -18.42
N THR A 276 8.76 12.14 -18.21
CA THR A 276 9.20 12.50 -16.85
C THR A 276 8.03 13.14 -16.09
N ILE A 277 7.91 12.82 -14.80
CA ILE A 277 6.99 13.47 -13.87
C ILE A 277 7.80 14.17 -12.75
N PRO A 278 7.16 15.01 -11.92
CA PRO A 278 7.79 15.61 -10.76
C PRO A 278 8.49 14.58 -9.88
N THR A 279 9.61 14.99 -9.30
CA THR A 279 10.44 14.10 -8.50
C THR A 279 9.96 14.04 -7.06
N MET A 280 10.12 12.88 -6.42
CA MET A 280 10.03 12.74 -4.96
C MET A 280 10.94 13.76 -4.26
N PHE A 281 10.69 14.05 -2.99
CA PHE A 281 11.57 14.85 -2.16
C PHE A 281 12.87 14.11 -1.86
N ASN A 282 12.77 12.82 -1.50
CA ASN A 282 13.92 12.02 -1.07
C ASN A 282 14.28 10.92 -2.07
N PRO A 283 15.58 10.71 -2.37
CA PRO A 283 16.01 9.58 -3.18
C PRO A 283 15.83 8.27 -2.41
N ARG A 284 15.35 7.22 -3.08
CA ARG A 284 15.12 5.92 -2.44
C ARG A 284 15.15 4.76 -3.44
N SER A 285 15.66 3.62 -2.98
CA SER A 285 15.48 2.30 -3.61
C SER A 285 14.90 1.30 -2.62
N ASN A 286 14.37 0.18 -3.10
CA ASN A 286 13.84 -0.92 -2.28
C ASN A 286 12.78 -0.45 -1.27
N PHE A 287 11.86 0.38 -1.72
CA PHE A 287 10.74 0.91 -0.94
C PHE A 287 9.43 0.20 -1.34
N GLY A 288 8.41 0.29 -0.49
CA GLY A 288 7.06 -0.15 -0.84
C GLY A 288 6.34 0.91 -1.67
N ILE A 289 5.55 0.51 -2.67
CA ILE A 289 4.77 1.43 -3.51
C ILE A 289 3.35 0.90 -3.64
N GLU A 290 2.34 1.75 -3.41
CA GLU A 290 0.92 1.36 -3.51
C GLU A 290 0.03 2.57 -3.85
N VAL A 291 -1.15 2.33 -4.42
CA VAL A 291 -2.17 3.38 -4.63
C VAL A 291 -3.28 3.24 -3.59
N VAL A 292 -3.54 4.29 -2.83
CA VAL A 292 -4.57 4.33 -1.77
C VAL A 292 -5.35 5.63 -1.88
N ASP A 293 -6.68 5.57 -1.85
CA ASP A 293 -7.57 6.74 -1.92
C ASP A 293 -7.17 7.73 -3.04
N ASP A 294 -6.88 7.21 -4.24
CA ASP A 294 -6.43 7.93 -5.44
C ASP A 294 -5.09 8.67 -5.30
N LEU A 295 -4.20 8.23 -4.41
CA LEU A 295 -2.84 8.75 -4.28
C LEU A 295 -1.81 7.63 -4.40
N LEU A 296 -0.70 7.88 -5.10
CA LEU A 296 0.44 6.96 -5.19
C LEU A 296 1.35 7.18 -3.99
N PHE A 297 1.46 6.20 -3.10
CA PHE A 297 2.34 6.23 -1.94
C PHE A 297 3.67 5.54 -2.21
N VAL A 298 4.75 6.11 -1.69
CA VAL A 298 6.07 5.47 -1.55
C VAL A 298 6.47 5.40 -0.09
N VAL A 299 6.83 4.21 0.37
CA VAL A 299 6.91 3.87 1.80
C VAL A 299 8.30 3.32 2.13
N GLY A 300 9.05 4.05 2.95
CA GLY A 300 10.38 3.66 3.39
C GLY A 300 11.39 3.56 2.26
N GLY A 301 12.31 2.59 2.36
CA GLY A 301 13.38 2.36 1.39
C GLY A 301 14.78 2.59 1.93
N PHE A 302 15.75 2.63 1.03
CA PHE A 302 17.15 2.96 1.30
C PHE A 302 17.55 4.21 0.52
N ASN A 303 18.01 5.25 1.23
CA ASN A 303 18.28 6.57 0.64
C ASN A 303 19.70 6.73 0.08
N GLY A 304 20.54 5.69 0.18
CA GLY A 304 21.96 5.73 -0.17
C GLY A 304 22.89 5.71 1.04
N PHE A 305 22.40 6.09 2.22
CA PHE A 305 23.17 6.12 3.46
C PHE A 305 22.57 5.19 4.52
N THR A 306 21.24 5.25 4.70
CA THR A 306 20.50 4.48 5.71
C THR A 306 19.15 4.02 5.16
N THR A 307 18.55 3.05 5.85
CA THR A 307 17.12 2.80 5.69
C THR A 307 16.34 4.02 6.16
N THR A 308 15.24 4.32 5.47
CA THR A 308 14.34 5.42 5.79
C THR A 308 12.97 4.88 6.18
N PHE A 309 12.27 5.65 7.00
CA PHE A 309 10.89 5.46 7.43
C PHE A 309 9.95 6.44 6.71
N ASN A 310 10.50 7.31 5.87
CA ASN A 310 9.75 8.40 5.27
C ASN A 310 8.69 7.91 4.31
N VAL A 311 7.54 8.58 4.30
CA VAL A 311 6.44 8.28 3.39
C VAL A 311 6.08 9.53 2.60
N GLU A 312 6.04 9.38 1.29
CA GLU A 312 5.61 10.46 0.39
C GLU A 312 4.44 9.94 -0.45
N CYS A 313 3.54 10.82 -0.87
CA CYS A 313 2.49 10.48 -1.82
C CYS A 313 2.43 11.47 -2.98
N TYR A 314 1.99 10.99 -4.14
CA TYR A 314 1.83 11.78 -5.36
C TYR A 314 0.36 11.81 -5.77
N ASP A 315 -0.12 13.00 -6.14
CA ASP A 315 -1.45 13.21 -6.71
C ASP A 315 -1.32 13.57 -8.20
N GLU A 316 -1.87 12.72 -9.07
CA GLU A 316 -1.89 12.97 -10.52
C GLU A 316 -2.71 14.22 -10.90
N LYS A 317 -3.68 14.63 -10.07
CA LYS A 317 -4.54 15.79 -10.38
C LYS A 317 -3.82 17.11 -10.18
N THR A 318 -2.98 17.21 -9.16
CA THR A 318 -2.17 18.41 -8.88
C THR A 318 -0.79 18.33 -9.51
N ASP A 319 -0.34 17.14 -9.90
CA ASP A 319 1.02 16.84 -10.37
C ASP A 319 2.07 17.24 -9.31
N GLU A 320 1.81 16.88 -8.05
CA GLU A 320 2.66 17.23 -6.91
C GLU A 320 2.88 16.05 -5.97
N TRP A 321 4.04 16.07 -5.30
CA TRP A 321 4.35 15.19 -4.19
C TRP A 321 4.02 15.89 -2.87
N TYR A 322 3.58 15.12 -1.88
CA TYR A 322 3.29 15.56 -0.52
C TYR A 322 3.92 14.60 0.49
N ASP A 323 4.31 15.12 1.65
CA ASP A 323 4.68 14.27 2.78
C ASP A 323 3.42 13.63 3.37
N ALA A 324 3.47 12.32 3.63
CA ALA A 324 2.49 11.61 4.43
C ALA A 324 3.10 11.24 5.78
N HIS A 325 2.30 10.81 6.76
CA HIS A 325 2.86 10.42 8.04
C HIS A 325 3.89 9.29 7.89
N ASP A 326 5.06 9.49 8.48
CA ASP A 326 6.14 8.53 8.36
C ASP A 326 5.86 7.25 9.18
N MET A 327 6.47 6.14 8.77
CA MET A 327 6.42 4.88 9.50
C MET A 327 7.14 4.98 10.86
N SER A 328 6.88 4.05 11.78
CA SER A 328 7.63 4.00 13.05
C SER A 328 8.98 3.31 12.90
N ILE A 329 9.15 2.47 11.86
CA ILE A 329 10.34 1.63 11.68
C ILE A 329 11.06 2.00 10.38
N TYR A 330 12.36 2.29 10.49
CA TYR A 330 13.28 2.62 9.40
C TYR A 330 13.63 1.37 8.61
N ARG A 331 13.01 1.15 7.45
CA ARG A 331 13.25 -0.09 6.70
C ARG A 331 13.21 0.08 5.20
N SER A 332 14.05 -0.71 4.54
CA SER A 332 14.04 -0.96 3.10
C SER A 332 13.60 -2.39 2.84
N ALA A 333 13.57 -2.82 1.57
CA ALA A 333 13.29 -4.20 1.17
C ALA A 333 11.96 -4.76 1.69
N LEU A 334 11.06 -3.88 2.15
CA LEU A 334 9.70 -4.18 2.52
C LEU A 334 8.84 -4.32 1.27
N SER A 335 7.70 -4.97 1.41
CA SER A 335 6.63 -4.90 0.42
C SER A 335 5.42 -4.21 1.01
N CYS A 336 4.69 -3.52 0.15
CA CYS A 336 3.39 -2.97 0.48
C CYS A 336 2.28 -3.73 -0.22
N CYS A 337 1.08 -3.69 0.36
CA CYS A 337 -0.15 -4.11 -0.32
C CYS A 337 -1.36 -3.40 0.30
N VAL A 338 -2.37 -3.13 -0.52
CA VAL A 338 -3.64 -2.54 -0.05
C VAL A 338 -4.65 -3.63 0.25
N VAL A 339 -5.23 -3.57 1.45
CA VAL A 339 -6.21 -4.55 1.96
C VAL A 339 -7.57 -3.86 2.11
N PRO A 340 -8.50 -4.02 1.14
CA PRO A 340 -9.83 -3.43 1.19
C PRO A 340 -10.84 -4.27 1.98
N GLY A 341 -11.86 -3.61 2.52
CA GLY A 341 -13.10 -4.25 2.98
C GLY A 341 -12.97 -5.15 4.21
N LEU A 342 -12.01 -4.87 5.09
CA LEU A 342 -11.83 -5.64 6.33
C LEU A 342 -13.02 -5.45 7.28
N ALA A 343 -13.66 -6.55 7.68
CA ALA A 343 -14.73 -6.53 8.68
C ALA A 343 -14.24 -6.04 10.06
N ASN A 344 -12.98 -6.33 10.39
CA ASN A 344 -12.30 -5.92 11.62
C ASN A 344 -11.32 -4.75 11.38
N VAL A 345 -11.61 -3.85 10.43
CA VAL A 345 -10.73 -2.72 10.06
C VAL A 345 -10.29 -1.86 11.26
N GLY A 346 -11.13 -1.74 12.30
CA GLY A 346 -10.82 -1.00 13.52
C GLY A 346 -9.60 -1.52 14.28
N GLU A 347 -9.19 -2.78 14.07
CA GLU A 347 -7.98 -3.36 14.67
C GLU A 347 -6.69 -2.98 13.94
N TYR A 348 -6.81 -2.50 12.70
CA TYR A 348 -5.72 -2.09 11.83
C TYR A 348 -5.62 -0.56 11.67
N ALA A 349 -6.60 0.15 12.18
CA ALA A 349 -6.75 1.58 12.03
C ALA A 349 -6.38 2.30 13.33
N ALA A 350 -6.05 3.60 13.25
CA ALA A 350 -5.72 4.38 14.44
C ALA A 350 -6.85 4.33 15.48
N ARG A 351 -6.51 4.26 16.77
CA ARG A 351 -7.53 4.24 17.83
C ARG A 351 -8.34 5.53 17.81
N ARG A 352 -9.66 5.37 17.69
CA ARG A 352 -10.65 6.46 17.76
C ARG A 352 -11.39 6.50 19.10
N ASP A 353 -11.36 5.39 19.83
CA ASP A 353 -12.03 5.29 21.13
C ASP A 353 -10.99 5.25 22.25
N ASN A 354 -10.79 6.37 22.92
CA ASN A 354 -10.38 6.34 24.33
C ASN A 354 -11.66 6.55 25.14
N PHE A 355 -12.23 5.48 25.67
CA PHE A 355 -13.11 5.59 26.83
C PHE A 355 -12.21 5.50 28.07
N PRO A 356 -11.82 6.61 28.72
CA PRO A 356 -11.37 6.52 30.09
C PRO A 356 -12.60 6.18 30.95
N GLY A 357 -12.79 4.89 31.24
CA GLY A 357 -13.76 4.39 32.21
C GLY A 357 -15.13 4.03 31.64
N LEU A 358 -15.27 2.78 31.21
CA LEU A 358 -16.55 2.06 31.24
C LEU A 358 -16.40 0.91 32.24
N ALA A 359 -16.59 1.23 33.51
CA ALA A 359 -17.39 0.33 34.33
C ALA A 359 -18.77 0.29 33.68
N LEU A 360 -19.25 -0.93 33.40
CA LEU A 360 -20.61 -1.23 32.97
C LEU A 360 -21.62 -0.22 33.55
N ARG A 361 -22.19 0.63 32.68
CA ARG A 361 -23.40 1.37 32.99
C ARG A 361 -24.40 1.16 31.88
N ASP A 362 -25.33 0.28 32.21
CA ASP A 362 -26.75 0.22 31.86
C ASP A 362 -27.13 0.60 30.43
N GLU A 363 -27.52 -0.45 29.70
CA GLU A 363 -28.41 -0.38 28.54
C GLU A 363 -29.56 0.59 28.82
N VAL A 364 -29.65 1.65 28.03
CA VAL A 364 -30.87 2.46 27.93
C VAL A 364 -31.96 1.57 27.33
N LYS A 365 -32.78 0.98 28.19
CA LYS A 365 -34.01 0.30 27.79
C LYS A 365 -34.98 1.34 27.24
N TYR A 366 -35.27 1.25 25.94
CA TYR A 366 -36.46 1.87 25.38
C TYR A 366 -37.68 1.11 25.91
N SER A 367 -38.43 1.71 26.84
CA SER A 367 -39.78 1.24 27.18
C SER A 367 -40.75 1.72 26.10
N ALA A 368 -41.25 0.80 25.30
CA ALA A 368 -42.41 1.06 24.45
C ALA A 368 -43.66 1.13 25.33
N SER A 369 -44.12 2.34 25.63
CA SER A 369 -45.46 2.57 26.17
C SER A 369 -46.47 2.42 25.04
N THR A 370 -47.13 1.27 24.96
CA THR A 370 -48.38 1.14 24.20
C THR A 370 -49.51 1.69 25.07
N SER A 371 -49.91 2.94 24.85
CA SER A 371 -51.18 3.46 25.38
C SER A 371 -52.33 2.89 24.57
N THR A 372 -53.13 2.03 25.18
CA THR A 372 -54.44 1.62 24.70
C THR A 372 -55.38 2.83 24.67
N LEU A 373 -56.01 3.09 23.52
CA LEU A 373 -57.12 4.04 23.40
C LEU A 373 -58.37 3.47 24.10
N PRO A 374 -59.20 4.29 24.77
CA PRO A 374 -60.49 3.84 25.29
C PRO A 374 -61.51 3.68 24.16
N VAL A 375 -62.46 2.77 24.43
CA VAL A 375 -63.58 2.27 23.61
C VAL A 375 -64.28 3.32 22.75
#